data_AF-A0A945SCX7-F1
#
_entry.id   AF-A0A945SCX7-F1
#
_cell.length_a   1.000
_cell.length_b   1.000
_cell.length_c   1.000
_cell.angle_alpha   90.00
_cell.angle_beta   90.00
_cell.angle_gamma   90.00
#
_symmetry.space_group_name_H-M   'P 1'
#
loop_
_entity.id
_entity.type
_entity.pdbx_description
1 polymer ?
#
loop_
_entity_poly.entity_id
_entity_poly.type
_entity_poly.pdbx_seq_one_letter_code
_entity_poly.pdbx_strand_id
1 'polypeptide(L)'
;MLRVMRETIQRLMRDDSGVVLIFTVVVFLTLFLIMCSVVAVAQNIRYRIGLQNAADAAAYSAAVVQADTLSRIAAINRAMGWAYVHHNKRTREYIIDKWLRKAYSQWQSDRSRAYQKAHGYRACRSYRWYAGARSQWGEESLRINGHTVPAGTLKSTLDAVRRESKSHDKLGPEIDALRKLIEDMNVKEADLVSRLPDRVRAVVQHTVTGNLDSGDLYFVSQTEVPDQYCRILDTKADEEAFLRYAGIKESAYEEFGKGTDDWYALGGTNGLQRIYKQTGKLVASWSYRGEYWKWVRRGKYWSCEYRSKVSGSRTVRGSDARDSRFSAAVAQPRVLKKTFFGKEASENVFGAISVGVAREMGNPFQALVGDSGSEGVFGMFSLPESRHMWAVASARAGYSLTRKAYAQEGNPVVDDDQGRYASVWNHPGNGQDWSWTNLACSDWDAVLLPVLRALSNSSNGTWEGSGTAHQVLGAMQASSNWRRVGDDGIGTAYLQASGETEGGLWLDCSSTAINSKILH
;
A
#
# COMPACT_ATOMS: atom_id res chain seq x y z
N MET A 1 -0.18 -76.47 41.28
CA MET A 1 0.24 -75.06 41.34
C MET A 1 -0.73 -74.17 42.10
N LEU A 2 -1.99 -74.02 41.66
CA LEU A 2 -2.98 -73.16 42.34
C LEU A 2 -3.23 -73.50 43.82
N ARG A 3 -3.21 -74.79 44.19
CA ARG A 3 -3.39 -75.25 45.58
C ARG A 3 -2.21 -74.88 46.49
N VAL A 4 -0.99 -75.11 46.02
CA VAL A 4 0.26 -74.74 46.70
C VAL A 4 0.36 -73.22 46.84
N MET A 5 0.02 -72.47 45.80
CA MET A 5 -0.01 -71.00 45.83
C MET A 5 -1.02 -70.47 46.87
N ARG A 6 -2.20 -71.10 46.98
CA ARG A 6 -3.22 -70.75 47.98
C ARG A 6 -2.78 -71.03 49.41
N GLU A 7 -2.12 -72.16 49.65
CA GLU A 7 -1.56 -72.52 50.96
C GLU A 7 -0.39 -71.61 51.35
N THR A 8 0.44 -71.22 50.39
CA THR A 8 1.56 -70.29 50.61
C THR A 8 1.03 -68.88 50.94
N ILE A 9 -0.01 -68.41 50.24
CA ILE A 9 -0.69 -67.14 50.52
C ILE A 9 -1.34 -67.14 51.92
N GLN A 10 -2.01 -68.24 52.30
CA GLN A 10 -2.60 -68.38 53.63
C GLN A 10 -1.56 -68.42 54.75
N ARG A 11 -0.36 -68.99 54.50
CA ARG A 11 0.77 -68.94 55.43
C ARG A 11 1.36 -67.54 55.55
N LEU A 12 1.62 -66.87 54.42
CA LEU A 12 2.12 -65.50 54.39
C LEU A 12 1.17 -64.54 55.12
N MET A 13 -0.15 -64.67 54.95
CA MET A 13 -1.12 -63.82 55.67
C MET A 13 -1.11 -63.98 57.20
N ARG A 14 -0.53 -65.06 57.74
CA ARG A 14 -0.54 -65.36 59.18
C ARG A 14 0.81 -65.09 59.87
N ASP A 15 1.89 -64.95 59.09
CA ASP A 15 3.25 -64.68 59.57
C ASP A 15 3.60 -63.18 59.46
N ASP A 16 4.42 -62.68 60.38
CA ASP A 16 5.01 -61.32 60.34
C ASP A 16 5.73 -61.05 59.01
N SER A 17 6.22 -62.10 58.35
CA SER A 17 6.87 -62.03 57.03
C SER A 17 5.92 -61.63 55.89
N GLY A 18 4.63 -61.98 55.96
CA GLY A 18 3.67 -61.53 54.94
C GLY A 18 3.11 -60.14 55.23
N VAL A 19 3.14 -59.68 56.48
CA VAL A 19 2.92 -58.26 56.80
C VAL A 19 4.02 -57.40 56.19
N VAL A 20 5.29 -57.83 56.29
CA VAL A 20 6.42 -57.17 55.62
C VAL A 20 6.28 -57.19 54.10
N LEU A 21 5.81 -58.29 53.51
CA LEU A 21 5.55 -58.39 52.07
C LEU A 21 4.45 -57.42 51.61
N ILE A 22 3.31 -57.37 52.30
CA ILE A 22 2.22 -56.45 51.96
C ILE A 22 2.67 -55.00 52.13
N PHE A 23 3.38 -54.70 53.22
CA PHE A 23 3.89 -53.36 53.48
C PHE A 23 4.88 -52.91 52.41
N THR A 24 5.83 -53.78 52.02
CA THR A 24 6.76 -53.49 50.93
C THR A 24 6.05 -53.32 49.60
N VAL A 25 5.10 -54.19 49.24
CA VAL A 25 4.30 -54.04 48.01
C VAL A 25 3.52 -52.73 48.00
N VAL A 26 2.86 -52.38 49.11
CA VAL A 26 2.13 -51.12 49.22
C VAL A 26 3.08 -49.95 49.04
N VAL A 27 4.19 -49.89 49.80
CA VAL A 27 5.17 -48.78 49.70
C VAL A 27 5.76 -48.66 48.31
N PHE A 28 6.16 -49.76 47.67
CA PHE A 28 6.69 -49.75 46.30
C PHE A 28 5.64 -49.31 45.28
N LEU A 29 4.39 -49.77 45.42
CA LEU A 29 3.29 -49.33 44.56
C LEU A 29 3.03 -47.83 44.72
N THR A 30 3.03 -47.31 45.95
CA THR A 30 2.83 -45.88 46.20
C THR A 30 3.97 -45.05 45.61
N LEU A 31 5.23 -45.47 45.80
CA LEU A 31 6.39 -44.80 45.20
C LEU A 31 6.35 -44.83 43.66
N PHE A 32 5.96 -45.98 43.09
CA PHE A 32 5.77 -46.14 41.65
C PHE A 32 4.69 -45.20 41.12
N LEU A 33 3.53 -45.12 41.78
CA LEU A 33 2.45 -44.21 41.41
C LEU A 33 2.86 -42.74 41.52
N ILE A 34 3.62 -42.37 42.55
CA ILE A 34 4.18 -41.02 42.68
C ILE A 34 5.12 -40.72 41.51
N MET A 35 6.06 -41.60 41.19
CA MET A 35 6.98 -41.40 40.06
C MET A 35 6.23 -41.29 38.72
N CYS A 36 5.24 -42.16 38.51
CA CYS A 36 4.34 -42.16 37.37
C CYS A 36 3.55 -40.85 37.24
N SER A 37 3.05 -40.30 38.35
CA SER A 37 2.36 -39.01 38.38
C SER A 37 3.29 -37.84 38.00
N VAL A 38 4.55 -37.87 38.44
CA VAL A 38 5.54 -36.83 38.08
C VAL A 38 5.82 -36.86 36.57
N VAL A 39 5.97 -38.05 35.98
CA VAL A 39 6.16 -38.21 34.52
C VAL A 39 4.93 -37.70 33.75
N ALA A 40 3.73 -38.06 34.20
CA ALA A 40 2.47 -37.61 33.60
C ALA A 40 2.34 -36.07 33.63
N VAL A 41 2.67 -35.43 34.75
CA VAL A 41 2.67 -33.97 34.89
C VAL A 41 3.73 -33.35 34.00
N ALA A 42 4.95 -33.90 33.96
CA ALA A 42 6.04 -33.40 33.14
C ALA A 42 5.70 -33.45 31.64
N GLN A 43 5.05 -34.52 31.17
CA GLN A 43 4.60 -34.64 29.78
C GLN A 43 3.51 -33.63 29.44
N ASN A 44 2.54 -33.43 30.34
CA ASN A 44 1.52 -32.40 30.15
C ASN A 44 2.11 -30.99 30.06
N ILE A 45 3.09 -30.67 30.91
CA ILE A 45 3.82 -29.40 30.84
C ILE A 45 4.57 -29.27 29.51
N ARG A 46 5.26 -30.35 29.08
CA ARG A 46 5.98 -30.37 27.80
C ARG A 46 5.03 -30.13 26.61
N TYR A 47 3.87 -30.78 26.58
CA TYR A 47 2.88 -30.57 25.51
C TYR A 47 2.31 -29.15 25.52
N ARG A 48 2.04 -28.57 26.68
CA ARG A 48 1.59 -27.16 26.78
C ARG A 48 2.62 -26.20 26.21
N ILE A 49 3.89 -26.36 26.59
CA ILE A 49 4.98 -25.52 26.11
C ILE A 49 5.16 -25.71 24.59
N GLY A 50 5.10 -26.95 24.10
CA GLY A 50 5.19 -27.25 22.67
C GLY A 50 4.08 -26.57 21.85
N LEU A 51 2.82 -26.70 22.29
CA LEU A 51 1.68 -26.05 21.64
C LEU A 51 1.79 -24.52 21.66
N GLN A 52 2.17 -23.94 22.80
CA GLN A 52 2.33 -22.49 22.90
C GLN A 52 3.44 -21.98 21.98
N ASN A 53 4.61 -22.65 21.97
CA ASN A 53 5.71 -22.31 21.08
C ASN A 53 5.32 -22.44 19.61
N ALA A 54 4.57 -23.47 19.24
CA ALA A 54 4.08 -23.66 17.88
C ALA A 54 3.09 -22.54 17.48
N ALA A 55 2.15 -22.19 18.36
CA ALA A 55 1.22 -21.09 18.13
C ALA A 55 1.94 -19.74 17.98
N ASP A 56 2.85 -19.43 18.90
CA ASP A 56 3.61 -18.18 18.89
C ASP A 56 4.50 -18.06 17.66
N ALA A 57 5.23 -19.13 17.30
CA ALA A 57 6.06 -19.17 16.10
C ALA A 57 5.22 -18.98 14.84
N ALA A 58 4.06 -19.65 14.74
CA ALA A 58 3.18 -19.55 13.58
C ALA A 58 2.55 -18.16 13.45
N ALA A 59 2.01 -17.61 14.53
CA ALA A 59 1.42 -16.27 14.53
C ALA A 59 2.47 -15.20 14.23
N TYR A 60 3.66 -15.28 14.83
CA TYR A 60 4.74 -14.35 14.57
C TYR A 60 5.23 -14.42 13.12
N SER A 61 5.47 -15.62 12.59
CA SER A 61 5.88 -15.82 11.18
C SER A 61 4.84 -15.27 10.20
N ALA A 62 3.55 -15.45 10.49
CA ALA A 62 2.47 -14.87 9.71
C ALA A 62 2.48 -13.34 9.72
N ALA A 63 2.70 -12.73 10.89
CA ALA A 63 2.84 -11.29 11.02
C ALA A 63 4.09 -10.75 10.31
N VAL A 64 5.18 -11.52 10.22
CA VAL A 64 6.38 -11.14 9.45
C VAL A 64 6.04 -11.06 7.95
N VAL A 65 5.29 -12.02 7.41
CA VAL A 65 4.82 -11.98 6.01
C VAL A 65 3.90 -10.79 5.76
N GLN A 66 3.02 -10.50 6.72
CA GLN A 66 2.16 -9.32 6.67
C GLN A 66 3.01 -8.03 6.67
N ALA A 67 3.99 -7.93 7.55
CA ALA A 67 4.90 -6.79 7.64
C ALA A 67 5.72 -6.60 6.36
N ASP A 68 6.31 -7.67 5.80
CA ASP A 68 7.00 -7.63 4.49
C ASP A 68 6.08 -7.09 3.39
N THR A 69 4.84 -7.57 3.32
CA THR A 69 3.87 -7.11 2.32
C THR A 69 3.58 -5.62 2.47
N LEU A 70 3.35 -5.14 3.70
CA LEU A 70 3.09 -3.74 3.97
C LEU A 70 4.32 -2.85 3.70
N SER A 71 5.53 -3.33 4.03
CA SER A 71 6.78 -2.64 3.70
C SER A 71 6.98 -2.48 2.20
N ARG A 72 6.66 -3.52 1.41
CA ARG A 72 6.69 -3.45 -0.07
C ARG A 72 5.65 -2.48 -0.62
N ILE A 73 4.43 -2.48 -0.08
CA ILE A 73 3.40 -1.50 -0.45
C ILE A 73 3.87 -0.07 -0.15
N ALA A 74 4.45 0.18 1.02
CA ALA A 74 4.97 1.50 1.37
C ALA A 74 6.10 1.95 0.42
N ALA A 75 6.99 1.05 0.02
CA ALA A 75 8.04 1.34 -0.96
C ALA A 75 7.46 1.68 -2.34
N ILE A 76 6.44 0.95 -2.79
CA ILE A 76 5.70 1.22 -4.04
C ILE A 76 5.00 2.57 -3.95
N ASN A 77 4.30 2.87 -2.85
CA ASN A 77 3.63 4.15 -2.62
C ASN A 77 4.59 5.33 -2.73
N ARG A 78 5.80 5.20 -2.15
CA ARG A 78 6.84 6.23 -2.24
C ARG A 78 7.36 6.42 -3.67
N ALA A 79 7.62 5.32 -4.38
CA ALA A 79 8.04 5.37 -5.78
C ALA A 79 6.94 5.95 -6.69
N MET A 80 5.69 5.58 -6.43
CA MET A 80 4.50 6.09 -7.13
C MET A 80 4.29 7.57 -6.87
N GLY A 81 4.50 8.05 -5.64
CA GLY A 81 4.45 9.48 -5.32
C GLY A 81 5.46 10.29 -6.15
N TRP A 82 6.70 9.78 -6.26
CA TRP A 82 7.71 10.41 -7.11
C TRP A 82 7.30 10.40 -8.59
N ALA A 83 6.88 9.25 -9.12
CA ALA A 83 6.46 9.12 -10.51
C ALA A 83 5.25 10.01 -10.84
N TYR A 84 4.29 10.11 -9.92
CA TYR A 84 3.10 10.95 -10.03
C TYR A 84 3.47 12.43 -10.18
N VAL A 85 4.37 12.94 -9.36
CA VAL A 85 4.82 14.35 -9.43
C VAL A 85 5.48 14.65 -10.77
N HIS A 86 6.42 13.79 -11.16
CA HIS A 86 7.15 13.91 -12.41
C HIS A 86 6.24 13.82 -13.63
N HIS A 87 5.26 12.94 -13.58
CA HIS A 87 4.26 12.78 -14.63
C HIS A 87 3.39 14.02 -14.76
N ASN A 88 2.93 14.59 -13.65
CA ASN A 88 2.10 15.79 -13.64
C ASN A 88 2.86 17.04 -14.12
N LYS A 89 4.11 17.23 -13.69
CA LYS A 89 4.94 18.36 -14.16
C LYS A 89 5.18 18.31 -15.66
N ARG A 90 5.56 17.14 -16.19
CA ARG A 90 5.76 16.94 -17.64
C ARG A 90 4.47 17.10 -18.43
N THR A 91 3.36 16.58 -17.92
CA THR A 91 2.04 16.72 -18.57
C THR A 91 1.63 18.19 -18.68
N ARG A 92 1.82 18.97 -17.61
CA ARG A 92 1.58 20.42 -17.61
C ARG A 92 2.42 21.13 -18.66
N GLU A 93 3.72 20.84 -18.73
CA GLU A 93 4.64 21.42 -19.72
C GLU A 93 4.25 21.03 -21.16
N TYR A 94 3.87 19.77 -21.36
CA TYR A 94 3.37 19.25 -22.63
C TYR A 94 2.12 20.01 -23.11
N ILE A 95 1.14 20.21 -22.23
CA ILE A 95 -0.09 20.95 -22.54
C ILE A 95 0.24 22.39 -22.97
N ILE A 96 1.12 23.06 -22.22
CA ILE A 96 1.49 24.46 -22.48
C ILE A 96 2.23 24.58 -23.82
N ASP A 97 3.28 23.77 -24.07
CA ASP A 97 4.04 23.84 -25.33
C ASP A 97 3.15 23.51 -26.54
N LYS A 98 2.31 22.47 -26.44
CA LYS A 98 1.43 22.05 -27.53
C LYS A 98 0.40 23.13 -27.87
N TRP A 99 -0.22 23.75 -26.86
CA TRP A 99 -1.13 24.87 -27.07
C TRP A 99 -0.41 26.10 -27.65
N LEU A 100 0.75 26.49 -27.11
CA LEU A 100 1.52 27.65 -27.59
C LEU A 100 1.95 27.47 -29.05
N ARG A 101 2.41 26.27 -29.44
CA ARG A 101 2.76 25.96 -30.84
C ARG A 101 1.56 26.04 -31.77
N LYS A 102 0.40 25.52 -31.34
CA LYS A 102 -0.84 25.63 -32.12
C LYS A 102 -1.27 27.09 -32.29
N ALA A 103 -1.20 27.89 -31.22
CA ALA A 103 -1.49 29.31 -31.28
C ALA A 103 -0.53 30.06 -32.22
N TYR A 104 0.78 29.81 -32.10
CA TYR A 104 1.80 30.44 -32.94
C TYR A 104 1.66 30.06 -34.43
N SER A 105 1.44 28.78 -34.75
CA SER A 105 1.24 28.31 -36.11
C SER A 105 0.02 28.96 -36.77
N GLN A 106 -1.11 29.02 -36.05
CA GLN A 106 -2.31 29.66 -36.57
C GLN A 106 -2.12 31.18 -36.73
N TRP A 107 -1.45 31.83 -35.78
CA TRP A 107 -1.11 33.25 -35.91
C TRP A 107 -0.18 33.51 -37.10
N GLN A 108 0.82 32.67 -37.32
CA GLN A 108 1.76 32.80 -38.44
C GLN A 108 1.05 32.64 -39.79
N SER A 109 0.08 31.73 -39.88
CA SER A 109 -0.80 31.59 -41.05
C SER A 109 -1.63 32.86 -41.27
N ASP A 110 -2.28 33.38 -40.23
CA ASP A 110 -3.08 34.61 -40.31
C ASP A 110 -2.23 35.83 -40.70
N ARG A 111 -1.04 35.96 -40.10
CA ARG A 111 -0.04 36.98 -40.42
C ARG A 111 0.36 36.91 -41.88
N SER A 112 0.68 35.71 -42.38
CA SER A 112 1.10 35.51 -43.77
C SER A 112 -0.01 35.88 -44.74
N ARG A 113 -1.26 35.51 -44.43
CA ARG A 113 -2.45 35.88 -45.24
C ARG A 113 -2.67 37.39 -45.29
N ALA A 114 -2.59 38.07 -44.14
CA ALA A 114 -2.72 39.52 -44.05
C ALA A 114 -1.57 40.25 -44.80
N TYR A 115 -0.34 39.78 -44.61
CA TYR A 115 0.86 40.32 -45.25
C TYR A 115 0.81 40.18 -46.76
N GLN A 116 0.54 38.99 -47.28
CA GLN A 116 0.44 38.72 -48.72
C GLN A 116 -0.68 39.55 -49.37
N LYS A 117 -1.80 39.75 -48.67
CA LYS A 117 -2.89 40.60 -49.18
C LYS A 117 -2.45 42.05 -49.37
N ALA A 118 -1.70 42.61 -48.42
CA ALA A 118 -1.21 43.98 -48.51
C ALA A 118 -0.07 44.16 -49.53
N HIS A 119 0.75 43.12 -49.74
CA HIS A 119 1.87 43.11 -50.67
C HIS A 119 1.54 42.55 -52.06
N GLY A 120 0.26 42.60 -52.46
CA GLY A 120 -0.15 42.16 -53.80
C GLY A 120 0.58 42.92 -54.92
N TYR A 121 0.61 42.33 -56.12
CA TYR A 121 1.29 42.91 -57.28
C TYR A 121 0.87 44.37 -57.55
N ARG A 122 1.85 45.28 -57.67
CA ARG A 122 1.67 46.75 -57.82
C ARG A 122 0.88 47.41 -56.70
N ALA A 123 1.02 46.92 -55.46
CA ALA A 123 0.40 47.56 -54.31
C ALA A 123 0.93 48.98 -54.09
N CYS A 124 0.03 49.95 -53.90
CA CYS A 124 0.39 51.33 -53.60
C CYS A 124 0.48 51.63 -52.10
N ARG A 125 0.01 50.72 -51.23
CA ARG A 125 0.07 50.84 -49.75
C ARG A 125 0.36 49.48 -49.10
N SER A 126 1.61 49.02 -49.20
CA SER A 126 2.06 47.72 -48.68
C SER A 126 2.09 47.62 -47.15
N TYR A 127 2.12 48.74 -46.43
CA TYR A 127 2.15 48.79 -44.96
C TYR A 127 0.79 48.59 -44.28
N ARG A 128 -0.31 48.50 -45.05
CA ARG A 128 -1.67 48.36 -44.51
C ARG A 128 -2.02 46.92 -44.16
N TRP A 129 -1.29 46.36 -43.22
CA TRP A 129 -1.59 45.07 -42.62
C TRP A 129 -1.23 45.02 -41.14
N TYR A 130 -1.84 44.10 -40.40
CA TYR A 130 -1.47 43.75 -39.03
C TYR A 130 -1.91 42.32 -38.69
N ALA A 131 -1.26 41.74 -37.68
CA ALA A 131 -1.69 40.52 -36.99
C ALA A 131 -1.38 40.69 -35.50
N GLY A 132 -2.29 41.34 -34.78
CA GLY A 132 -2.00 42.02 -33.53
C GLY A 132 -3.12 41.94 -32.50
N ALA A 133 -2.76 42.23 -31.26
CA ALA A 133 -3.67 42.32 -30.12
C ALA A 133 -4.46 43.65 -30.07
N ARG A 134 -3.94 44.72 -30.68
CA ARG A 134 -4.49 46.09 -30.58
C ARG A 134 -5.02 46.62 -31.92
N SER A 135 -5.01 45.80 -32.97
CA SER A 135 -5.48 46.15 -34.31
C SER A 135 -4.76 47.38 -34.90
N GLN A 136 -3.48 47.56 -34.58
CA GLN A 136 -2.65 48.65 -35.08
C GLN A 136 -1.86 48.23 -36.32
N TRP A 137 -1.74 49.10 -37.32
CA TRP A 137 -0.96 48.79 -38.54
C TRP A 137 0.50 48.45 -38.20
N GLY A 138 1.01 47.37 -38.79
CA GLY A 138 2.35 46.85 -38.51
C GLY A 138 2.50 46.09 -37.18
N GLU A 139 1.44 45.95 -36.39
CA GLU A 139 1.50 45.22 -35.12
C GLU A 139 1.62 43.71 -35.34
N GLU A 140 2.57 43.11 -34.63
CA GLU A 140 2.82 41.67 -34.59
C GLU A 140 2.79 41.15 -33.13
N SER A 141 1.60 40.91 -32.62
CA SER A 141 1.40 40.53 -31.22
C SER A 141 0.18 39.63 -31.04
N LEU A 142 0.13 38.92 -29.93
CA LEU A 142 -0.99 38.08 -29.52
C LEU A 142 -1.42 38.46 -28.10
N ARG A 143 -2.71 38.33 -27.79
CA ARG A 143 -3.18 38.36 -26.40
C ARG A 143 -3.12 36.96 -25.82
N ILE A 144 -2.23 36.73 -24.86
CA ILE A 144 -2.11 35.48 -24.10
C ILE A 144 -2.65 35.71 -22.70
N ASN A 145 -3.69 34.98 -22.31
CA ASN A 145 -4.37 35.11 -21.01
C ASN A 145 -4.71 36.57 -20.65
N GLY A 146 -5.07 37.38 -21.65
CA GLY A 146 -5.38 38.82 -21.49
C GLY A 146 -4.18 39.77 -21.65
N HIS A 147 -2.94 39.27 -21.62
CA HIS A 147 -1.73 40.09 -21.76
C HIS A 147 -1.25 40.16 -23.20
N THR A 148 -0.83 41.35 -23.66
CA THR A 148 -0.26 41.51 -25.01
C THR A 148 1.19 41.03 -25.02
N VAL A 149 1.49 40.04 -25.86
CA VAL A 149 2.83 39.44 -26.01
C VAL A 149 3.29 39.62 -27.47
N PRO A 150 4.49 40.19 -27.72
CA PRO A 150 5.05 40.26 -29.06
C PRO A 150 5.30 38.87 -29.65
N ALA A 151 5.00 38.68 -30.92
CA ALA A 151 5.16 37.37 -31.57
C ALA A 151 6.63 36.94 -31.69
N GLY A 152 7.57 37.90 -31.76
CA GLY A 152 9.01 37.64 -31.74
C GLY A 152 9.47 37.00 -30.43
N THR A 153 8.96 37.47 -29.29
CA THR A 153 9.22 36.89 -27.97
C THR A 153 8.64 35.48 -27.88
N LEU A 154 7.42 35.25 -28.38
CA LEU A 154 6.83 33.92 -28.39
C LEU A 154 7.65 32.93 -29.22
N LYS A 155 8.17 33.36 -30.39
CA LYS A 155 9.04 32.54 -31.22
C LYS A 155 10.34 32.19 -30.51
N SER A 156 11.02 33.18 -29.91
CA SER A 156 12.30 32.93 -29.22
C SER A 156 12.12 32.00 -28.01
N THR A 157 11.00 32.10 -27.30
CA THR A 157 10.64 31.16 -26.22
C THR A 157 10.41 29.75 -26.75
N LEU A 158 9.63 29.57 -27.83
CA LEU A 158 9.42 28.25 -28.44
C LEU A 158 10.73 27.62 -28.94
N ASP A 159 11.61 28.43 -29.54
CA ASP A 159 12.93 27.99 -30.00
C ASP A 159 13.87 27.64 -28.83
N ALA A 160 13.75 28.34 -27.69
CA ALA A 160 14.48 28.02 -26.47
C ALA A 160 13.99 26.70 -25.85
N VAL A 161 12.68 26.50 -25.72
CA VAL A 161 12.07 25.25 -25.23
C VAL A 161 12.48 24.05 -26.08
N ARG A 162 12.55 24.23 -27.41
CA ARG A 162 13.02 23.19 -28.32
C ARG A 162 14.50 22.86 -28.12
N ARG A 163 15.36 23.86 -27.87
CA ARG A 163 16.79 23.67 -27.58
C ARG A 163 17.02 22.96 -26.25
N GLU A 164 16.23 23.29 -25.23
CA GLU A 164 16.25 22.63 -23.92
C GLU A 164 15.65 21.22 -23.91
N SER A 165 15.22 20.69 -25.07
CA SER A 165 14.56 19.38 -25.17
C SER A 165 13.24 19.23 -24.40
N LYS A 166 12.61 20.34 -24.00
CA LYS A 166 11.30 20.38 -23.31
C LYS A 166 10.11 20.51 -24.26
N SER A 167 10.31 20.22 -25.55
CA SER A 167 9.25 20.23 -26.54
C SER A 167 8.26 19.08 -26.30
N HIS A 168 6.99 19.30 -26.61
CA HIS A 168 5.96 18.27 -26.49
C HIS A 168 6.29 16.99 -27.26
N ASP A 169 7.02 17.07 -28.38
CA ASP A 169 7.50 15.92 -29.16
C ASP A 169 8.38 14.95 -28.35
N LYS A 170 9.20 15.49 -27.45
CA LYS A 170 10.10 14.72 -26.57
C LYS A 170 9.44 14.34 -25.24
N LEU A 171 8.60 15.24 -24.71
CA LEU A 171 7.86 14.99 -23.47
C LEU A 171 6.81 13.88 -23.64
N GLY A 172 6.23 13.71 -24.83
CA GLY A 172 5.21 12.68 -25.09
C GLY A 172 5.64 11.26 -24.69
N PRO A 173 6.75 10.73 -25.24
CA PRO A 173 7.28 9.42 -24.86
C PRO A 173 7.63 9.29 -23.36
N GLU A 174 8.17 10.35 -22.74
CA GLU A 174 8.48 10.35 -21.29
C GLU A 174 7.21 10.27 -20.43
N ILE A 175 6.16 10.99 -20.83
CA ILE A 175 4.85 10.95 -20.18
C ILE A 175 4.25 9.55 -20.30
N ASP A 176 4.33 8.94 -21.48
CA ASP A 176 3.80 7.60 -21.72
C ASP A 176 4.56 6.53 -20.91
N ALA A 177 5.90 6.65 -20.77
CA ALA A 177 6.71 5.79 -19.93
C ALA A 177 6.34 5.92 -18.44
N LEU A 178 6.18 7.15 -17.94
CA LEU A 178 5.75 7.40 -16.56
C LEU A 178 4.33 6.92 -16.29
N ARG A 179 3.42 7.05 -17.28
CA ARG A 179 2.06 6.53 -17.18
C ARG A 179 2.08 5.01 -17.00
N LYS A 180 2.82 4.31 -17.85
CA LYS A 180 2.98 2.86 -17.75
C LYS A 180 3.58 2.45 -16.40
N LEU A 181 4.59 3.19 -15.92
CA LEU A 181 5.20 2.92 -14.62
C LEU A 181 4.18 3.02 -13.47
N ILE A 182 3.32 4.05 -13.46
CA ILE A 182 2.27 4.20 -12.45
C ILE A 182 1.23 3.07 -12.55
N GLU A 183 0.82 2.71 -13.76
CA GLU A 183 -0.11 1.59 -14.01
C GLU A 183 0.47 0.25 -13.52
N ASP A 184 1.74 -0.02 -13.83
CA ASP A 184 2.46 -1.23 -13.38
C ASP A 184 2.56 -1.26 -11.85
N MET A 185 2.84 -0.13 -11.20
CA MET A 185 2.87 -0.03 -9.73
C MET A 185 1.49 -0.27 -9.09
N ASN A 186 0.41 0.28 -9.65
CA ASN A 186 -0.96 0.01 -9.17
C ASN A 186 -1.29 -1.49 -9.24
N VAL A 187 -0.93 -2.15 -10.34
CA VAL A 187 -1.15 -3.61 -10.51
C VAL A 187 -0.35 -4.40 -9.49
N LYS A 188 0.93 -4.06 -9.27
CA LYS A 188 1.79 -4.74 -8.28
C LYS A 188 1.28 -4.56 -6.86
N GLU A 189 0.80 -3.38 -6.51
CA GLU A 189 0.23 -3.13 -5.20
C GLU A 189 -1.05 -3.94 -4.96
N ALA A 190 -1.96 -3.99 -5.94
CA ALA A 190 -3.16 -4.83 -5.87
C ALA A 190 -2.81 -6.32 -5.77
N ASP A 191 -1.81 -6.76 -6.52
CA ASP A 191 -1.31 -8.15 -6.51
C ASP A 191 -0.78 -8.54 -5.12
N LEU A 192 0.06 -7.70 -4.50
CA LEU A 192 0.58 -7.94 -3.15
C LEU A 192 -0.53 -8.11 -2.10
N VAL A 193 -1.56 -7.25 -2.16
CA VAL A 193 -2.69 -7.31 -1.22
C VAL A 193 -3.54 -8.56 -1.47
N SER A 194 -3.78 -8.92 -2.74
CA SER A 194 -4.59 -10.09 -3.10
C SER A 194 -3.94 -11.42 -2.69
N ARG A 195 -2.60 -11.51 -2.77
CA ARG A 195 -1.84 -12.73 -2.44
C ARG A 195 -1.52 -12.88 -0.96
N LEU A 196 -1.66 -11.81 -0.17
CA LEU A 196 -1.32 -11.80 1.26
C LEU A 196 -1.98 -12.97 2.05
N PRO A 197 -3.29 -13.27 1.89
CA PRO A 197 -3.92 -14.34 2.67
C PRO A 197 -3.32 -15.71 2.37
N ASP A 198 -2.97 -15.98 1.11
CA ASP A 198 -2.36 -17.23 0.68
C ASP A 198 -0.94 -17.37 1.21
N ARG A 199 -0.13 -16.30 1.16
CA ARG A 199 1.23 -16.26 1.73
C ARG A 199 1.20 -16.53 3.23
N VAL A 200 0.27 -15.89 3.96
CA VAL A 200 0.10 -16.12 5.40
C VAL A 200 -0.28 -17.56 5.69
N ARG A 201 -1.27 -18.12 4.98
CA ARG A 201 -1.69 -19.53 5.16
C ARG A 201 -0.54 -20.50 4.90
N ALA A 202 0.24 -20.28 3.83
CA ALA A 202 1.38 -21.11 3.49
C ALA A 202 2.47 -21.10 4.58
N VAL A 203 2.81 -19.93 5.11
CA VAL A 203 3.82 -19.81 6.18
C VAL A 203 3.31 -20.39 7.49
N VAL A 204 2.06 -20.17 7.87
CA VAL A 204 1.49 -20.80 9.06
C VAL A 204 1.52 -22.31 8.93
N GLN A 205 1.10 -22.85 7.79
CA GLN A 205 1.12 -24.29 7.55
C GLN A 205 2.53 -24.85 7.68
N HIS A 206 3.51 -24.23 7.02
CA HIS A 206 4.92 -24.63 7.10
C HIS A 206 5.43 -24.63 8.56
N THR A 207 5.19 -23.55 9.30
CA THR A 207 5.64 -23.43 10.70
C THR A 207 4.94 -24.43 11.61
N VAL A 208 3.64 -24.67 11.43
CA VAL A 208 2.89 -25.66 12.21
C VAL A 208 3.39 -27.08 11.93
N THR A 209 3.59 -27.45 10.66
CA THR A 209 4.10 -28.79 10.29
C THR A 209 5.52 -29.06 10.80
N GLY A 210 6.33 -28.02 11.01
CA GLY A 210 7.67 -28.15 11.58
C GLY A 210 7.71 -28.27 13.11
N ASN A 211 6.62 -27.88 13.80
CA ASN A 211 6.59 -27.82 15.27
C ASN A 211 5.57 -28.79 15.92
N LEU A 212 4.62 -29.34 15.16
CA LEU A 212 3.57 -30.23 15.65
C LEU A 212 3.66 -31.63 15.02
N ASP A 213 3.03 -32.59 15.68
CA ASP A 213 2.98 -33.98 15.21
C ASP A 213 1.84 -34.16 14.18
N SER A 214 1.98 -35.15 13.29
CA SER A 214 0.93 -35.52 12.34
C SER A 214 -0.34 -35.95 13.08
N GLY A 215 -1.46 -35.26 12.83
CA GLY A 215 -2.74 -35.49 13.52
C GLY A 215 -3.15 -34.42 14.53
N ASP A 216 -2.25 -33.53 14.93
CA ASP A 216 -2.63 -32.32 15.67
C ASP A 216 -3.53 -31.42 14.82
N LEU A 217 -4.32 -30.57 15.47
CA LEU A 217 -5.24 -29.63 14.83
C LEU A 217 -4.70 -28.21 14.87
N TYR A 218 -4.97 -27.41 13.83
CA TYR A 218 -4.68 -25.98 13.83
C TYR A 218 -5.76 -25.17 13.09
N PHE A 219 -5.84 -23.88 13.40
CA PHE A 219 -6.65 -22.92 12.64
C PHE A 219 -5.92 -21.58 12.51
N VAL A 220 -6.32 -20.81 11.50
CA VAL A 220 -5.87 -19.43 11.28
C VAL A 220 -7.09 -18.53 11.17
N SER A 221 -7.19 -17.54 12.04
CA SER A 221 -8.19 -16.48 12.00
C SER A 221 -7.53 -15.22 11.42
N GLN A 222 -7.83 -14.93 10.16
CA GLN A 222 -7.41 -13.73 9.44
C GLN A 222 -8.54 -13.21 8.55
N THR A 223 -8.48 -11.94 8.15
CA THR A 223 -9.39 -11.39 7.13
C THR A 223 -9.06 -12.03 5.76
N GLU A 224 -10.04 -12.65 5.12
CA GLU A 224 -9.86 -13.30 3.81
C GLU A 224 -9.80 -12.30 2.64
N VAL A 225 -10.28 -11.07 2.85
CA VAL A 225 -10.30 -9.98 1.86
C VAL A 225 -9.55 -8.76 2.39
N PRO A 226 -8.20 -8.73 2.31
CA PRO A 226 -7.38 -7.61 2.76
C PRO A 226 -7.77 -6.23 2.22
N ASP A 227 -8.38 -6.17 1.03
CA ASP A 227 -8.90 -4.92 0.45
C ASP A 227 -9.89 -4.20 1.35
N GLN A 228 -10.57 -4.90 2.26
CA GLN A 228 -11.57 -4.30 3.15
C GLN A 228 -10.93 -3.37 4.19
N TYR A 229 -9.74 -3.68 4.70
CA TYR A 229 -8.99 -2.80 5.60
C TYR A 229 -8.03 -1.85 4.88
N CYS A 230 -8.01 -1.84 3.55
CA CYS A 230 -7.27 -0.89 2.73
C CYS A 230 -8.20 0.20 2.17
N ARG A 231 -7.66 1.42 1.99
CA ARG A 231 -8.35 2.54 1.33
C ARG A 231 -7.44 3.11 0.25
N ILE A 232 -7.99 3.45 -0.91
CA ILE A 232 -7.29 4.18 -1.95
C ILE A 232 -7.40 5.69 -1.67
N LEU A 233 -6.30 6.41 -1.85
CA LEU A 233 -6.28 7.87 -1.76
C LEU A 233 -6.97 8.51 -2.97
N ASP A 234 -7.97 9.37 -2.74
CA ASP A 234 -8.79 9.97 -3.79
C ASP A 234 -9.17 11.45 -3.55
N THR A 235 -8.96 11.99 -2.35
CA THR A 235 -9.30 13.38 -2.02
C THR A 235 -8.14 14.37 -2.24
N LYS A 236 -8.44 15.68 -2.22
CA LYS A 236 -7.40 16.73 -2.29
C LYS A 236 -6.45 16.69 -1.09
N ALA A 237 -6.97 16.45 0.10
CA ALA A 237 -6.15 16.27 1.30
C ALA A 237 -5.25 15.03 1.18
N ASP A 238 -5.76 13.97 0.54
CA ASP A 238 -4.97 12.77 0.27
C ASP A 238 -3.88 13.01 -0.79
N GLU A 239 -4.09 13.90 -1.77
CA GLU A 239 -3.02 14.30 -2.71
C GLU A 239 -1.85 14.94 -1.94
N GLU A 240 -2.13 15.83 -1.00
CA GLU A 240 -1.11 16.47 -0.17
C GLU A 240 -0.37 15.46 0.72
N ALA A 241 -1.11 14.50 1.30
CA ALA A 241 -0.52 13.38 2.01
C ALA A 241 0.40 12.53 1.12
N PHE A 242 -0.03 12.25 -0.10
CA PHE A 242 0.70 11.43 -1.06
C PHE A 242 1.98 12.11 -1.58
N LEU A 243 1.96 13.43 -1.77
CA LEU A 243 3.15 14.20 -2.12
C LEU A 243 4.24 14.10 -1.06
N ARG A 244 3.86 14.01 0.22
CA ARG A 244 4.81 13.83 1.32
C ARG A 244 5.50 12.47 1.29
N TYR A 245 4.85 11.43 0.77
CA TYR A 245 5.52 10.13 0.55
C TYR A 245 6.72 10.27 -0.39
N ALA A 246 6.61 11.15 -1.40
CA ALA A 246 7.70 11.46 -2.32
C ALA A 246 8.81 12.36 -1.70
N GLY A 247 8.66 12.77 -0.44
CA GLY A 247 9.58 13.68 0.25
C GLY A 247 9.34 15.16 -0.04
N ILE A 248 8.20 15.51 -0.64
CA ILE A 248 7.83 16.89 -0.96
C ILE A 248 7.14 17.48 0.26
N LYS A 249 7.74 18.53 0.82
CA LYS A 249 7.24 19.21 2.02
C LYS A 249 6.18 20.27 1.70
N GLU A 250 6.22 20.78 0.48
CA GLU A 250 5.37 21.85 -0.02
C GLU A 250 3.99 21.31 -0.42
N SER A 251 2.99 22.20 -0.42
CA SER A 251 1.64 21.85 -0.85
C SER A 251 1.61 21.51 -2.35
N ALA A 252 0.59 20.78 -2.80
CA ALA A 252 0.36 20.55 -4.24
C ALA A 252 0.31 21.87 -5.04
N TYR A 253 -0.20 22.92 -4.40
CA TYR A 253 -0.28 24.27 -4.94
C TYR A 253 1.09 24.92 -5.20
N GLU A 254 2.09 24.65 -4.35
CA GLU A 254 3.45 25.14 -4.51
C GLU A 254 4.24 24.27 -5.50
N GLU A 255 4.18 22.94 -5.33
CA GLU A 255 4.92 21.97 -6.13
C GLU A 255 4.52 22.00 -7.61
N PHE A 256 3.22 22.14 -7.88
CA PHE A 256 2.68 22.28 -9.24
C PHE A 256 2.51 23.75 -9.67
N GLY A 257 2.89 24.71 -8.84
CA GLY A 257 2.88 26.13 -9.15
C GLY A 257 1.53 26.83 -8.98
N LYS A 258 1.60 28.08 -8.54
CA LYS A 258 0.44 28.93 -8.20
C LYS A 258 -0.51 29.09 -9.41
N GLY A 259 -1.79 28.77 -9.21
CA GLY A 259 -2.84 28.90 -10.23
C GLY A 259 -2.90 27.74 -11.23
N THR A 260 -2.14 26.67 -11.04
CA THR A 260 -2.26 25.44 -11.85
C THR A 260 -3.55 24.70 -11.56
N ASP A 261 -4.02 24.69 -10.31
CA ASP A 261 -5.30 24.07 -9.91
C ASP A 261 -6.52 24.65 -10.63
N ASP A 262 -6.44 25.86 -11.20
CA ASP A 262 -7.55 26.48 -11.94
C ASP A 262 -7.82 25.80 -13.29
N TRP A 263 -6.83 25.15 -13.89
CA TRP A 263 -6.91 24.60 -15.25
C TRP A 263 -6.34 23.19 -15.38
N TYR A 264 -5.63 22.71 -14.36
CA TYR A 264 -5.10 21.36 -14.25
C TYR A 264 -5.32 20.86 -12.82
N ALA A 265 -6.56 20.46 -12.57
CA ALA A 265 -7.10 20.15 -11.25
C ALA A 265 -7.22 18.65 -11.04
N LEU A 266 -7.31 18.24 -9.77
CA LEU A 266 -7.72 16.88 -9.41
C LEU A 266 -9.09 16.55 -10.06
N GLY A 267 -9.16 15.38 -10.70
CA GLY A 267 -10.33 14.79 -11.33
C GLY A 267 -11.04 13.78 -10.41
N GLY A 268 -12.23 13.33 -10.82
CA GLY A 268 -13.09 12.44 -10.03
C GLY A 268 -13.03 10.98 -10.49
N THR A 269 -11.89 10.33 -10.29
CA THR A 269 -11.72 8.88 -10.49
C THR A 269 -11.34 8.21 -9.16
N ASN A 270 -11.56 6.91 -9.04
CA ASN A 270 -11.09 6.12 -7.90
C ASN A 270 -9.54 6.12 -7.88
N GLY A 271 -8.93 7.09 -7.18
CA GLY A 271 -7.49 7.36 -7.19
C GLY A 271 -7.15 8.82 -7.53
N LEU A 272 -5.88 9.17 -7.36
CA LEU A 272 -5.35 10.50 -7.64
C LEU A 272 -5.07 10.67 -9.14
N GLN A 273 -5.79 11.58 -9.78
CA GLN A 273 -5.58 11.93 -11.19
C GLN A 273 -5.82 13.42 -11.40
N ARG A 274 -4.90 14.12 -12.06
CA ARG A 274 -5.15 15.49 -12.53
C ARG A 274 -5.57 15.53 -14.00
N ILE A 275 -6.51 16.40 -14.31
CA ILE A 275 -7.12 16.52 -15.64
C ILE A 275 -7.14 17.99 -16.07
N TYR A 276 -6.83 18.23 -17.34
CA TYR A 276 -7.01 19.53 -17.96
C TYR A 276 -8.49 19.95 -18.00
N LYS A 277 -8.78 21.14 -17.46
CA LYS A 277 -10.08 21.81 -17.55
C LYS A 277 -9.91 23.13 -18.26
N GLN A 278 -10.67 23.34 -19.34
CA GLN A 278 -10.67 24.61 -20.05
C GLN A 278 -11.31 25.69 -19.16
N THR A 279 -10.52 26.67 -18.74
CA THR A 279 -10.97 27.85 -17.99
C THR A 279 -10.56 29.14 -18.71
N GLY A 280 -10.50 30.28 -18.01
CA GLY A 280 -9.96 31.53 -18.56
C GLY A 280 -8.44 31.51 -18.82
N LYS A 281 -7.77 30.39 -18.56
CA LYS A 281 -6.34 30.17 -18.79
C LYS A 281 -6.10 29.38 -20.09
N LEU A 282 -4.89 29.51 -20.64
CA LEU A 282 -4.49 28.97 -21.95
C LEU A 282 -5.41 29.47 -23.06
N VAL A 283 -5.58 30.79 -23.13
CA VAL A 283 -6.36 31.44 -24.19
C VAL A 283 -5.47 32.43 -24.92
N ALA A 284 -5.31 32.22 -26.24
CA ALA A 284 -4.60 33.10 -27.14
C ALA A 284 -5.60 33.75 -28.09
N SER A 285 -5.56 35.06 -28.26
CA SER A 285 -6.45 35.75 -29.21
C SER A 285 -5.74 36.88 -29.94
N TRP A 286 -6.11 37.10 -31.20
CA TRP A 286 -5.59 38.18 -32.03
C TRP A 286 -6.59 38.56 -33.11
N SER A 287 -6.42 39.74 -33.68
CA SER A 287 -7.07 40.15 -34.92
C SER A 287 -6.03 40.28 -36.02
N TYR A 288 -6.44 40.03 -37.25
CA TYR A 288 -5.61 40.24 -38.43
C TYR A 288 -6.38 41.00 -39.49
N ARG A 289 -5.69 41.87 -40.22
CA ARG A 289 -6.24 42.60 -41.35
C ARG A 289 -5.15 42.89 -42.36
N GLY A 290 -5.44 42.72 -43.63
CA GLY A 290 -4.58 43.15 -44.74
C GLY A 290 -5.44 43.78 -45.83
N GLU A 291 -5.05 44.97 -46.29
CA GLU A 291 -5.77 45.69 -47.35
C GLU A 291 -4.96 45.73 -48.64
N TYR A 292 -5.57 45.33 -49.75
CA TYR A 292 -4.98 45.47 -51.07
C TYR A 292 -5.41 46.79 -51.71
N TRP A 293 -4.43 47.63 -52.00
CA TRP A 293 -4.59 48.91 -52.67
C TRP A 293 -3.79 48.90 -53.96
N LYS A 294 -4.40 49.22 -55.10
CA LYS A 294 -3.75 49.16 -56.41
C LYS A 294 -3.72 50.55 -57.05
N TRP A 295 -2.63 50.86 -57.75
CA TRP A 295 -2.57 52.01 -58.65
C TRP A 295 -3.54 51.82 -59.82
N VAL A 296 -4.46 52.76 -59.99
CA VAL A 296 -5.45 52.80 -61.07
C VAL A 296 -5.23 54.09 -61.83
N ARG A 297 -5.22 54.00 -63.16
CA ARG A 297 -5.09 55.19 -64.02
C ARG A 297 -6.48 55.75 -64.29
N ARG A 298 -6.72 57.01 -63.92
CA ARG A 298 -7.92 57.77 -64.32
C ARG A 298 -7.46 58.96 -65.19
N GLY A 299 -7.56 58.80 -66.50
CA GLY A 299 -7.08 59.80 -67.46
C GLY A 299 -5.56 60.01 -67.40
N LYS A 300 -5.12 61.23 -67.08
CA LYS A 300 -3.70 61.61 -66.91
C LYS A 300 -3.12 61.34 -65.51
N TYR A 301 -3.95 61.01 -64.51
CA TYR A 301 -3.53 60.84 -63.12
C TYR A 301 -3.58 59.38 -62.68
N TRP A 302 -2.68 59.01 -61.75
CA TRP A 302 -2.71 57.74 -61.04
C TRP A 302 -3.30 57.94 -59.65
N SER A 303 -4.30 57.14 -59.29
CA SER A 303 -4.88 57.12 -57.95
C SER A 303 -4.67 55.76 -57.30
N CYS A 304 -4.45 55.76 -55.98
CA CYS A 304 -4.33 54.54 -55.19
C CYS A 304 -5.72 54.17 -54.67
N GLU A 305 -6.34 53.13 -55.24
CA GLU A 305 -7.71 52.73 -54.91
C GLU A 305 -7.74 51.42 -54.11
N TYR A 306 -8.62 51.38 -53.11
CA TYR A 306 -8.92 50.17 -52.36
C TYR A 306 -9.57 49.13 -53.27
N ARG A 307 -9.09 47.90 -53.21
CA ARG A 307 -9.63 46.79 -54.02
C ARG A 307 -10.29 45.72 -53.18
N SER A 308 -9.64 45.29 -52.11
CA SER A 308 -10.17 44.22 -51.25
C SER A 308 -9.42 44.15 -49.92
N LYS A 309 -10.02 43.48 -48.94
CA LYS A 309 -9.41 43.20 -47.65
C LYS A 309 -9.50 41.72 -47.31
N VAL A 310 -8.58 41.28 -46.48
CA VAL A 310 -8.74 40.10 -45.63
C VAL A 310 -8.77 40.60 -44.19
N SER A 311 -9.71 40.11 -43.39
CA SER A 311 -9.77 40.47 -41.98
C SER A 311 -10.46 39.38 -41.18
N GLY A 312 -10.05 39.19 -39.94
CA GLY A 312 -10.74 38.31 -39.01
C GLY A 312 -10.18 38.45 -37.60
N SER A 313 -10.87 37.81 -36.66
CA SER A 313 -10.36 37.55 -35.33
C SER A 313 -10.21 36.05 -35.14
N ARG A 314 -9.29 35.65 -34.28
CA ARG A 314 -9.08 34.25 -33.95
C ARG A 314 -8.82 34.12 -32.46
N THR A 315 -9.30 33.01 -31.91
CA THR A 315 -9.03 32.62 -30.53
C THR A 315 -8.66 31.14 -30.53
N VAL A 316 -7.54 30.81 -29.89
CA VAL A 316 -7.06 29.44 -29.69
C VAL A 316 -7.07 29.16 -28.20
N ARG A 317 -7.88 28.20 -27.81
CA ARG A 317 -8.04 27.72 -26.44
C ARG A 317 -7.18 26.48 -26.22
N GLY A 318 -6.81 26.17 -24.99
CA GLY A 318 -6.08 24.93 -24.67
C GLY A 318 -6.86 23.68 -25.09
N SER A 319 -8.19 23.72 -25.03
CA SER A 319 -9.07 22.66 -25.55
C SER A 319 -8.85 22.36 -27.04
N ASP A 320 -8.45 23.36 -27.83
CA ASP A 320 -8.21 23.16 -29.26
C ASP A 320 -6.97 22.30 -29.51
N ALA A 321 -6.03 22.24 -28.57
CA ALA A 321 -4.80 21.44 -28.65
C ALA A 321 -4.91 20.07 -27.95
N ARG A 322 -6.08 19.77 -27.35
CA ARG A 322 -6.30 18.61 -26.49
C ARG A 322 -6.04 17.28 -27.19
N ASP A 323 -5.43 16.35 -26.47
CA ASP A 323 -5.32 14.93 -26.83
C ASP A 323 -5.43 14.02 -25.58
N SER A 324 -5.10 12.74 -25.73
CA SER A 324 -5.10 11.74 -24.66
C SER A 324 -4.08 11.98 -23.54
N ARG A 325 -3.11 12.90 -23.72
CA ARG A 325 -2.10 13.26 -22.71
C ARG A 325 -2.52 14.44 -21.85
N PHE A 326 -3.70 15.02 -22.10
CA PHE A 326 -4.25 16.11 -21.27
C PHE A 326 -4.88 15.60 -19.95
N SER A 327 -4.76 14.31 -19.70
CA SER A 327 -5.14 13.64 -18.45
C SER A 327 -3.93 12.86 -17.94
N ALA A 328 -3.60 13.06 -16.66
CA ALA A 328 -2.57 12.29 -15.99
C ALA A 328 -2.93 10.80 -15.92
N ALA A 329 -1.94 9.96 -15.64
CA ALA A 329 -2.16 8.61 -15.13
C ALA A 329 -2.91 8.66 -13.79
N VAL A 330 -3.73 7.63 -13.53
CA VAL A 330 -4.41 7.47 -12.25
C VAL A 330 -3.45 6.76 -11.30
N ALA A 331 -3.06 7.40 -10.21
CA ALA A 331 -2.30 6.77 -9.12
C ALA A 331 -3.29 6.26 -8.06
N GLN A 332 -3.16 5.00 -7.65
CA GLN A 332 -4.08 4.37 -6.68
C GLN A 332 -3.35 3.87 -5.43
N PRO A 333 -2.58 4.73 -4.73
CA PRO A 333 -1.85 4.31 -3.54
C PRO A 333 -2.82 3.88 -2.44
N ARG A 334 -2.55 2.74 -1.82
CA ARG A 334 -3.37 2.18 -0.75
C ARG A 334 -2.77 2.51 0.60
N VAL A 335 -3.66 2.84 1.53
CA VAL A 335 -3.36 3.10 2.95
C VAL A 335 -4.22 2.22 3.83
N LEU A 336 -3.78 1.94 5.06
CA LEU A 336 -4.55 1.13 5.99
C LEU A 336 -5.67 1.94 6.66
N LYS A 337 -6.85 1.34 6.81
CA LYS A 337 -7.95 1.90 7.61
C LYS A 337 -7.70 1.64 9.09
N LYS A 338 -8.42 2.37 9.95
CA LYS A 338 -8.45 2.12 11.40
C LYS A 338 -8.82 0.67 11.74
N THR A 339 -9.68 0.04 10.93
CA THR A 339 -10.10 -1.35 11.08
C THR A 339 -8.94 -2.35 11.03
N PHE A 340 -7.83 -2.04 10.35
CA PHE A 340 -6.62 -2.88 10.41
C PHE A 340 -6.11 -3.04 11.87
N PHE A 341 -6.18 -1.96 12.65
CA PHE A 341 -5.61 -1.89 14.00
C PHE A 341 -6.59 -2.34 15.10
N GLY A 342 -7.87 -2.50 14.81
CA GLY A 342 -8.84 -3.01 15.77
C GLY A 342 -10.18 -3.33 15.13
N LYS A 343 -10.95 -4.22 15.77
CA LYS A 343 -12.23 -4.69 15.25
C LYS A 343 -13.36 -3.67 15.52
N GLU A 344 -13.72 -2.89 14.51
CA GLU A 344 -14.85 -1.98 14.61
C GLU A 344 -16.16 -2.78 14.75
N ALA A 345 -17.08 -2.34 15.62
CA ALA A 345 -18.21 -3.15 16.06
C ALA A 345 -19.16 -3.61 14.92
N SER A 346 -19.12 -2.93 13.77
CA SER A 346 -19.92 -3.23 12.58
C SER A 346 -19.22 -4.12 11.55
N GLU A 347 -17.92 -4.40 11.67
CA GLU A 347 -17.13 -5.07 10.64
C GLU A 347 -16.23 -6.19 11.22
N ASN A 348 -16.33 -7.41 10.68
CA ASN A 348 -15.40 -8.52 10.99
C ASN A 348 -14.08 -8.38 10.19
N VAL A 349 -13.55 -7.16 10.10
CA VAL A 349 -12.40 -6.81 9.27
C VAL A 349 -11.30 -6.30 10.17
N PHE A 350 -10.21 -7.05 10.26
CA PHE A 350 -9.07 -6.69 11.11
C PHE A 350 -7.75 -7.26 10.58
N GLY A 351 -6.66 -6.56 10.89
CA GLY A 351 -5.30 -6.96 10.49
C GLY A 351 -4.63 -7.95 11.45
N ALA A 352 -5.23 -8.24 12.60
CA ALA A 352 -4.66 -9.20 13.54
C ALA A 352 -4.79 -10.63 12.99
N ILE A 353 -3.71 -11.40 13.11
CA ILE A 353 -3.65 -12.80 12.73
C ILE A 353 -3.59 -13.61 14.02
N SER A 354 -4.59 -14.45 14.23
CA SER A 354 -4.63 -15.36 15.38
C SER A 354 -4.47 -16.80 14.89
N VAL A 355 -3.50 -17.51 15.46
CA VAL A 355 -3.26 -18.92 15.16
C VAL A 355 -3.57 -19.73 16.41
N GLY A 356 -4.40 -20.75 16.26
CA GLY A 356 -4.67 -21.71 17.31
C GLY A 356 -4.22 -23.10 16.92
N VAL A 357 -3.72 -23.82 17.91
CA VAL A 357 -3.26 -25.21 17.77
C VAL A 357 -3.88 -26.03 18.89
N ALA A 358 -4.25 -27.27 18.59
CA ALA A 358 -4.89 -28.17 19.52
C ALA A 358 -4.37 -29.58 19.33
N ARG A 359 -4.17 -30.27 20.45
CA ARG A 359 -3.77 -31.66 20.54
C ARG A 359 -4.78 -32.42 21.37
N GLU A 360 -5.14 -33.61 20.92
CA GLU A 360 -6.00 -34.51 21.69
C GLU A 360 -5.24 -35.03 22.92
N MET A 361 -5.87 -34.97 24.09
CA MET A 361 -5.26 -35.47 25.32
C MET A 361 -5.43 -37.00 25.41
N GLY A 362 -4.33 -37.71 25.18
CA GLY A 362 -4.23 -39.15 25.41
C GLY A 362 -4.01 -39.50 26.88
N ASN A 363 -3.95 -40.81 27.16
CA ASN A 363 -3.71 -41.30 28.52
C ASN A 363 -2.26 -40.95 28.96
N PRO A 364 -2.06 -40.34 30.13
CA PRO A 364 -0.73 -39.96 30.61
C PRO A 364 0.24 -41.13 30.79
N PHE A 365 -0.26 -42.36 30.92
CA PHE A 365 0.53 -43.59 31.04
C PHE A 365 0.85 -44.25 29.71
N GLN A 366 0.32 -43.74 28.60
CA GLN A 366 0.56 -44.28 27.27
C GLN A 366 2.04 -44.19 26.87
N ALA A 367 2.76 -43.19 27.38
CA ALA A 367 4.21 -43.09 27.17
C ALA A 367 5.04 -44.08 28.01
N LEU A 368 4.49 -44.63 29.10
CA LEU A 368 5.20 -45.55 29.99
C LEU A 368 4.90 -47.01 29.64
N VAL A 369 3.68 -47.31 29.20
CA VAL A 369 3.18 -48.68 28.97
C VAL A 369 2.75 -48.90 27.50
N GLY A 370 2.99 -47.93 26.61
CA GLY A 370 2.56 -47.99 25.21
C GLY A 370 1.03 -48.01 25.08
N ASP A 371 0.53 -48.62 24.00
CA ASP A 371 -0.91 -48.75 23.74
C ASP A 371 -1.68 -49.49 24.85
N SER A 372 -0.97 -50.34 25.63
CA SER A 372 -1.55 -51.03 26.79
C SER A 372 -1.84 -50.11 27.98
N GLY A 373 -1.36 -48.86 27.97
CA GLY A 373 -1.71 -47.83 28.95
C GLY A 373 -3.17 -47.38 28.87
N SER A 374 -3.87 -47.69 27.76
CA SER A 374 -5.30 -47.44 27.59
C SER A 374 -6.19 -48.55 28.16
N GLU A 375 -5.60 -49.67 28.60
CA GLU A 375 -6.31 -50.85 29.10
C GLU A 375 -6.01 -51.11 30.60
N GLY A 376 -6.91 -51.84 31.28
CA GLY A 376 -6.73 -52.24 32.67
C GLY A 376 -6.76 -51.08 33.68
N VAL A 377 -5.93 -51.16 34.74
CA VAL A 377 -5.89 -50.17 35.84
C VAL A 377 -5.45 -48.78 35.33
N PHE A 378 -4.64 -48.73 34.27
CA PHE A 378 -4.18 -47.48 33.67
C PHE A 378 -5.26 -46.84 32.77
N GLY A 379 -6.18 -47.63 32.21
CA GLY A 379 -7.34 -47.14 31.46
C GLY A 379 -8.29 -46.26 32.28
N MET A 380 -8.28 -46.36 33.62
CA MET A 380 -9.05 -45.45 34.50
C MET A 380 -8.60 -44.00 34.42
N PHE A 381 -7.39 -43.74 33.88
CA PHE A 381 -6.83 -42.40 33.69
C PHE A 381 -7.03 -41.88 32.26
N SER A 382 -7.69 -42.66 31.39
CA SER A 382 -8.13 -42.21 30.08
C SER A 382 -9.32 -41.26 30.24
N LEU A 383 -9.31 -40.13 29.54
CA LEU A 383 -10.40 -39.18 29.58
C LEU A 383 -11.59 -39.70 28.73
N PRO A 384 -12.84 -39.64 29.24
CA PRO A 384 -14.02 -40.20 28.55
C PRO A 384 -14.51 -39.38 27.35
N GLU A 385 -13.94 -38.19 27.12
CA GLU A 385 -14.22 -37.32 25.97
C GLU A 385 -12.89 -36.95 25.30
N SER A 386 -12.91 -36.74 23.99
CA SER A 386 -11.80 -36.19 23.19
C SER A 386 -11.53 -34.74 23.61
N ARG A 387 -10.96 -34.57 24.81
CA ARG A 387 -10.59 -33.28 25.35
C ARG A 387 -9.31 -32.84 24.69
N HIS A 388 -9.35 -31.64 24.12
CA HIS A 388 -8.21 -31.07 23.46
C HIS A 388 -7.50 -30.11 24.41
N MET A 389 -6.18 -30.25 24.47
CA MET A 389 -5.31 -29.20 24.97
C MET A 389 -5.07 -28.25 23.81
N TRP A 390 -5.26 -26.95 24.01
CA TRP A 390 -5.10 -25.98 22.94
C TRP A 390 -4.38 -24.72 23.41
N ALA A 391 -3.70 -24.07 22.49
CA ALA A 391 -3.01 -22.81 22.67
C ALA A 391 -3.38 -21.86 21.52
N VAL A 392 -3.42 -20.56 21.80
CA VAL A 392 -3.63 -19.52 20.80
C VAL A 392 -2.62 -18.40 21.00
N ALA A 393 -2.06 -17.96 19.89
CA ALA A 393 -1.25 -16.77 19.80
C ALA A 393 -1.88 -15.78 18.83
N SER A 394 -1.55 -14.50 18.98
CA SER A 394 -2.00 -13.46 18.07
C SER A 394 -0.87 -12.50 17.78
N ALA A 395 -0.75 -12.07 16.52
CA ALA A 395 0.27 -11.15 16.08
C ALA A 395 -0.27 -10.25 14.97
N ARG A 396 0.42 -9.14 14.72
CA ARG A 396 0.12 -8.21 13.63
C ARG A 396 1.38 -7.46 13.22
N ALA A 397 1.43 -7.00 11.97
CA ALA A 397 2.42 -6.03 11.54
C ALA A 397 2.24 -4.67 12.28
N GLY A 398 3.27 -4.26 12.99
CA GLY A 398 3.39 -2.92 13.57
C GLY A 398 4.29 -2.04 12.73
N TYR A 399 4.11 -0.72 12.81
CA TYR A 399 4.95 0.25 12.12
C TYR A 399 5.96 0.87 13.09
N SER A 400 7.16 1.16 12.60
CA SER A 400 8.19 1.85 13.38
C SER A 400 7.73 3.26 13.71
N LEU A 401 7.79 3.63 15.00
CA LEU A 401 7.48 4.99 15.46
C LEU A 401 8.65 5.97 15.23
N THR A 402 9.79 5.51 14.71
CA THR A 402 11.07 6.20 14.97
C THR A 402 11.49 7.29 13.96
N ARG A 403 11.90 8.43 14.56
CA ARG A 403 12.84 9.48 14.14
C ARG A 403 12.38 10.72 13.35
N LYS A 404 11.23 10.77 12.67
CA LYS A 404 10.80 12.01 11.96
C LYS A 404 9.40 12.54 12.28
N ALA A 405 8.51 11.75 12.86
CA ALA A 405 7.15 12.21 13.19
C ALA A 405 7.11 13.29 14.30
N TYR A 406 8.14 13.33 15.17
CA TYR A 406 8.20 14.25 16.31
C TYR A 406 9.26 15.35 16.21
N ALA A 407 10.02 15.43 15.10
CA ALA A 407 10.96 16.52 14.87
C ALA A 407 10.23 17.77 14.34
N GLN A 408 9.28 18.30 15.11
CA GLN A 408 8.96 19.73 15.00
C GLN A 408 10.14 20.51 15.59
N GLU A 409 10.68 21.45 14.82
CA GLU A 409 11.75 22.37 15.23
C GLU A 409 11.46 22.95 16.63
N GLY A 410 12.26 22.56 17.62
CA GLY A 410 12.24 23.16 18.96
C GLY A 410 12.06 22.21 20.14
N ASN A 411 11.57 20.98 19.95
CA ASN A 411 11.53 19.99 21.02
C ASN A 411 12.71 19.02 20.92
N PRO A 412 13.51 18.85 21.98
CA PRO A 412 14.55 17.83 21.99
C PRO A 412 13.90 16.46 21.80
N VAL A 413 14.42 15.71 20.85
CA VAL A 413 14.13 14.29 20.64
C VAL A 413 14.43 13.60 21.97
N VAL A 414 13.40 13.24 22.72
CA VAL A 414 13.56 12.33 23.85
C VAL A 414 13.90 10.98 23.21
N ASP A 415 15.13 10.56 23.39
CA ASP A 415 15.72 9.33 22.88
C ASP A 415 15.24 8.13 23.73
N ASP A 416 13.92 7.98 23.95
CA ASP A 416 13.34 6.93 24.81
C ASP A 416 12.67 5.76 24.05
N ASP A 417 12.49 5.86 22.73
CA ASP A 417 11.89 4.79 21.93
C ASP A 417 12.91 3.72 21.54
N GLN A 418 13.06 2.72 22.41
CA GLN A 418 13.91 1.52 22.32
C GLN A 418 13.64 0.58 21.11
N GLY A 419 13.41 1.10 19.90
CA GLY A 419 13.08 0.27 18.72
C GLY A 419 11.68 -0.35 18.78
N ARG A 420 10.71 0.35 19.38
CA ARG A 420 9.34 -0.16 19.56
C ARG A 420 8.50 0.07 18.30
N TYR A 421 7.84 -0.99 17.84
CA TYR A 421 6.84 -0.92 16.77
C TYR A 421 5.45 -0.66 17.35
N ALA A 422 4.76 0.33 16.80
CA ALA A 422 3.37 0.63 17.15
C ALA A 422 2.44 -0.40 16.52
N SER A 423 1.64 -1.03 17.37
CA SER A 423 0.56 -1.91 16.95
C SER A 423 -0.81 -1.27 17.09
N VAL A 424 -0.95 -0.02 17.52
CA VAL A 424 -2.26 0.63 17.77
C VAL A 424 -2.48 1.77 16.77
N TRP A 425 -3.74 2.05 16.45
CA TRP A 425 -4.09 3.27 15.74
C TRP A 425 -3.74 4.50 16.59
N ASN A 426 -2.74 5.27 16.16
CA ASN A 426 -2.45 6.59 16.69
C ASN A 426 -2.98 7.63 15.70
N HIS A 427 -4.08 8.30 16.06
CA HIS A 427 -4.39 9.58 15.46
C HIS A 427 -3.53 10.62 16.20
N PRO A 428 -2.65 11.38 15.52
CA PRO A 428 -2.07 12.55 16.16
C PRO A 428 -3.24 13.49 16.47
N GLY A 429 -3.50 13.74 17.76
CA GLY A 429 -4.35 14.84 18.16
C GLY A 429 -3.71 16.16 17.72
N ASN A 430 -4.53 17.18 17.44
CA ASN A 430 -4.13 18.56 17.08
C ASN A 430 -3.67 18.80 15.63
N GLY A 431 -4.38 18.26 14.64
CA GLY A 431 -4.17 18.68 13.24
C GLY A 431 -2.81 18.30 12.64
N GLN A 432 -2.07 17.41 13.30
CA GLN A 432 -0.90 16.76 12.73
C GLN A 432 -1.32 15.58 11.86
N ASP A 433 -0.80 15.57 10.65
CA ASP A 433 -1.25 14.71 9.57
C ASP A 433 -0.73 13.28 9.71
N TRP A 434 -1.66 12.32 9.74
CA TRP A 434 -1.47 10.86 9.70
C TRP A 434 -0.66 10.34 8.49
N SER A 435 -0.40 11.21 7.51
CA SER A 435 0.34 10.90 6.28
C SER A 435 1.83 10.60 6.48
N TRP A 436 2.34 10.61 7.72
CA TRP A 436 3.76 10.38 7.98
C TRP A 436 4.05 8.94 8.46
N THR A 437 3.04 8.17 8.84
CA THR A 437 3.23 6.84 9.46
C THR A 437 2.51 5.70 8.75
N ASN A 438 1.33 5.94 8.18
CA ASN A 438 0.53 4.88 7.54
C ASN A 438 0.99 4.60 6.10
N LEU A 439 1.77 3.53 5.91
CA LEU A 439 2.33 3.09 4.61
C LEU A 439 3.13 4.16 3.87
N ALA A 440 3.63 5.16 4.62
CA ALA A 440 4.59 6.17 4.16
C ALA A 440 6.05 5.69 4.32
N CYS A 441 6.30 4.92 5.40
CA CYS A 441 7.57 4.30 5.71
C CYS A 441 7.49 2.80 5.47
N SER A 442 8.54 2.23 4.89
CA SER A 442 8.68 0.79 4.64
C SER A 442 9.22 0.01 5.84
N ASP A 443 9.14 0.59 7.04
CA ASP A 443 9.69 0.01 8.27
C ASP A 443 8.55 -0.59 9.11
N TRP A 444 8.15 -1.80 8.73
CA TRP A 444 7.14 -2.61 9.41
C TRP A 444 7.76 -3.90 9.90
N ASP A 445 7.34 -4.34 11.09
CA ASP A 445 7.81 -5.58 11.71
C ASP A 445 6.67 -6.28 12.46
N ALA A 446 6.86 -7.57 12.76
CA ALA A 446 5.90 -8.38 13.47
C ALA A 446 5.85 -8.03 14.97
N VAL A 447 4.66 -7.81 15.49
CA VAL A 447 4.40 -7.53 16.90
C VAL A 447 3.43 -8.57 17.45
N LEU A 448 3.84 -9.26 18.52
CA LEU A 448 2.95 -10.13 19.29
C LEU A 448 1.91 -9.30 20.01
N LEU A 449 0.66 -9.75 19.96
CA LEU A 449 -0.47 -9.11 20.59
C LEU A 449 -0.99 -10.00 21.72
N PRO A 450 -1.33 -9.43 22.89
CA PRO A 450 -2.15 -10.14 23.85
C PRO A 450 -3.46 -10.56 23.15
N VAL A 451 -3.82 -11.84 23.20
CA VAL A 451 -4.99 -12.40 22.50
C VAL A 451 -6.27 -11.64 22.83
N LEU A 452 -6.42 -11.21 24.09
CA LEU A 452 -7.51 -10.36 24.56
C LEU A 452 -7.65 -9.06 23.76
N ARG A 453 -6.51 -8.49 23.35
CA ARG A 453 -6.42 -7.19 22.67
C ARG A 453 -6.44 -7.34 21.15
N ALA A 454 -6.08 -8.50 20.61
CA ALA A 454 -6.05 -8.76 19.17
C ALA A 454 -7.40 -8.46 18.48
N LEU A 455 -8.53 -8.67 19.18
CA LEU A 455 -9.88 -8.38 18.70
C LEU A 455 -10.50 -7.11 19.31
N SER A 456 -9.76 -6.36 20.14
CA SER A 456 -10.27 -5.12 20.71
C SER A 456 -10.15 -3.95 19.74
N ASN A 457 -10.97 -2.92 19.93
CA ASN A 457 -10.80 -1.68 19.20
C ASN A 457 -9.52 -0.99 19.63
N SER A 458 -8.98 -0.15 18.76
CA SER A 458 -7.75 0.57 19.04
C SER A 458 -7.92 2.01 18.58
N SER A 459 -7.65 2.97 19.48
CA SER A 459 -7.75 4.39 19.18
C SER A 459 -6.81 5.20 20.07
N ASN A 460 -6.17 6.22 19.48
CA ASN A 460 -5.25 7.15 20.14
C ASN A 460 -4.18 6.45 21.00
N GLY A 461 -3.61 5.35 20.48
CA GLY A 461 -2.51 4.66 21.16
C GLY A 461 -2.96 3.76 22.32
N THR A 462 -4.26 3.66 22.53
CA THR A 462 -4.88 2.83 23.57
C THR A 462 -5.81 1.79 22.98
N TRP A 463 -5.98 0.69 23.71
CA TRP A 463 -6.93 -0.37 23.35
C TRP A 463 -8.27 -0.07 24.01
N GLU A 464 -9.34 -0.10 23.22
CA GLU A 464 -10.70 0.17 23.63
C GLU A 464 -11.48 -1.15 23.67
N GLY A 465 -11.98 -1.54 24.84
CA GLY A 465 -12.86 -2.70 24.99
C GLY A 465 -12.75 -3.41 26.33
N SER A 466 -13.88 -3.98 26.77
CA SER A 466 -14.08 -4.67 28.06
C SER A 466 -14.49 -6.14 27.89
N GLY A 467 -14.01 -6.81 26.85
CA GLY A 467 -14.18 -8.26 26.72
C GLY A 467 -13.39 -9.00 27.79
N THR A 468 -13.88 -10.14 28.25
CA THR A 468 -13.05 -11.06 29.05
C THR A 468 -12.29 -12.00 28.12
N ALA A 469 -11.10 -12.45 28.53
CA ALA A 469 -10.27 -13.36 27.71
C ALA A 469 -11.04 -14.62 27.31
N HIS A 470 -11.92 -15.09 28.18
CA HIS A 470 -12.77 -16.25 27.94
C HIS A 470 -13.76 -16.07 26.78
N GLN A 471 -14.37 -14.88 26.64
CA GLN A 471 -15.31 -14.59 25.55
C GLN A 471 -14.59 -14.54 24.20
N VAL A 472 -13.40 -13.94 24.15
CA VAL A 472 -12.57 -13.86 22.94
C VAL A 472 -12.11 -15.26 22.51
N LEU A 473 -11.59 -16.03 23.46
CA LEU A 473 -11.14 -17.41 23.25
C LEU A 473 -12.29 -18.33 22.83
N GLY A 474 -13.46 -18.22 23.45
CA GLY A 474 -14.66 -18.98 23.08
C GLY A 474 -15.18 -18.62 21.69
N ALA A 475 -15.15 -17.34 21.32
CA ALA A 475 -15.51 -16.91 19.97
C ALA A 475 -14.53 -17.45 18.91
N MET A 476 -13.22 -17.39 19.18
CA MET A 476 -12.20 -17.96 18.29
C MET A 476 -12.36 -19.46 18.13
N GLN A 477 -12.65 -20.18 19.21
CA GLN A 477 -12.88 -21.63 19.17
C GLN A 477 -14.16 -22.00 18.39
N ALA A 478 -15.23 -21.21 18.53
CA ALA A 478 -16.49 -21.46 17.84
C ALA A 478 -16.46 -21.09 16.34
N SER A 479 -15.64 -20.10 15.96
CA SER A 479 -15.53 -19.61 14.57
C SER A 479 -14.41 -20.27 13.78
N SER A 480 -13.65 -21.21 14.35
CA SER A 480 -12.45 -21.78 13.73
C SER A 480 -12.75 -23.05 12.95
N ASN A 481 -12.35 -23.06 11.68
CA ASN A 481 -12.27 -24.26 10.86
C ASN A 481 -10.96 -24.98 11.17
N TRP A 482 -10.97 -25.85 12.18
CA TRP A 482 -9.83 -26.67 12.56
C TRP A 482 -9.44 -27.63 11.43
N ARG A 483 -8.13 -27.69 11.14
CA ARG A 483 -7.53 -28.55 10.12
C ARG A 483 -6.50 -29.46 10.76
N ARG A 484 -6.31 -30.66 10.21
CA ARG A 484 -5.28 -31.59 10.68
C ARG A 484 -3.93 -31.28 10.04
N VAL A 485 -2.89 -31.31 10.85
CA VAL A 485 -1.50 -31.25 10.40
C VAL A 485 -1.20 -32.52 9.59
N GLY A 486 -0.90 -32.34 8.31
CA GLY A 486 -0.54 -33.42 7.38
C GLY A 486 -1.59 -33.75 6.31
N ASP A 487 -2.85 -33.32 6.47
CA ASP A 487 -3.91 -33.59 5.48
C ASP A 487 -3.90 -32.59 4.31
N ASP A 488 -3.35 -31.39 4.51
CA ASP A 488 -3.27 -30.33 3.50
C ASP A 488 -2.00 -30.51 2.64
N GLY A 489 -2.05 -31.25 1.54
CA GLY A 489 -0.91 -31.55 0.64
C GLY A 489 -0.29 -30.38 -0.15
N ILE A 490 -0.37 -29.14 0.35
CA ILE A 490 -0.09 -27.89 -0.42
C ILE A 490 1.21 -27.18 0.04
N GLY A 491 1.73 -27.47 1.23
CA GLY A 491 2.75 -26.65 1.92
C GLY A 491 4.12 -26.51 1.22
N THR A 492 4.53 -27.47 0.38
CA THR A 492 5.86 -27.44 -0.28
C THR A 492 5.86 -26.77 -1.66
N ALA A 493 4.71 -26.69 -2.34
CA ALA A 493 4.68 -26.19 -3.73
C ALA A 493 4.73 -24.65 -3.84
N TYR A 494 4.18 -23.92 -2.85
CA TYR A 494 4.07 -22.45 -2.93
C TYR A 494 5.39 -21.71 -2.60
N LEU A 495 6.19 -22.25 -1.67
CA LEU A 495 7.49 -21.65 -1.31
C LEU A 495 8.56 -21.85 -2.40
N GLN A 496 8.47 -22.93 -3.18
CA GLN A 496 9.34 -23.13 -4.35
C GLN A 496 8.88 -22.31 -5.57
N ALA A 497 7.57 -22.05 -5.71
CA ALA A 497 7.03 -21.28 -6.83
C ALA A 497 7.20 -19.75 -6.67
N SER A 498 7.42 -19.24 -5.45
CA SER A 498 7.57 -17.79 -5.19
C SER A 498 8.96 -17.23 -5.50
N GLY A 499 9.97 -18.07 -5.77
CA GLY A 499 11.32 -17.62 -6.13
C GLY A 499 12.03 -16.79 -5.05
N GLU A 500 11.53 -16.78 -3.81
CA GLU A 500 12.14 -16.07 -2.68
C GLU A 500 13.25 -16.92 -2.03
N THR A 501 14.24 -17.33 -2.83
CA THR A 501 15.53 -17.82 -2.29
C THR A 501 16.45 -16.64 -2.06
N GLU A 502 16.79 -16.41 -0.78
CA GLU A 502 17.97 -15.69 -0.31
C GLU A 502 18.24 -14.31 -0.94
N GLY A 503 17.50 -13.30 -0.49
CA GLY A 503 17.79 -11.91 -0.87
C GLY A 503 17.01 -10.92 -0.01
N GLY A 504 17.37 -10.79 1.26
CA GLY A 504 16.88 -9.71 2.12
C GLY A 504 17.29 -8.37 1.54
N LEU A 505 16.34 -7.69 0.85
CA LEU A 505 16.55 -6.36 0.31
C LEU A 505 16.32 -5.33 1.42
N TRP A 506 17.31 -5.18 2.32
CA TRP A 506 17.36 -4.02 3.21
C TRP A 506 17.59 -2.76 2.36
N LEU A 507 16.50 -2.06 2.02
CA LEU A 507 16.55 -0.76 1.38
C LEU A 507 16.88 0.29 2.44
N ASP A 508 18.15 0.65 2.51
CA ASP A 508 18.63 1.78 3.29
C ASP A 508 17.93 3.06 2.79
N CYS A 509 17.05 3.62 3.63
CA CYS A 509 16.16 4.74 3.31
C CYS A 509 16.88 6.10 3.16
N SER A 510 18.20 6.09 2.95
CA SER A 510 19.08 7.25 3.08
C SER A 510 19.84 7.62 1.80
N SER A 511 19.33 7.36 0.59
CA SER A 511 19.84 8.08 -0.59
C SER A 511 18.87 8.15 -1.76
N THR A 512 18.97 9.25 -2.50
CA THR A 512 18.18 9.73 -3.65
C THR A 512 18.26 8.88 -4.91
N ALA A 513 18.63 7.60 -4.82
CA ALA A 513 18.88 6.73 -5.97
C ALA A 513 17.97 5.49 -5.98
N ILE A 514 16.65 5.71 -6.04
CA ILE A 514 15.68 4.66 -6.37
C ILE A 514 15.41 4.74 -7.87
N ASN A 515 16.31 4.18 -8.68
CA ASN A 515 16.08 3.97 -10.11
C ASN A 515 16.91 2.77 -10.57
N SER A 516 16.29 1.58 -10.60
CA SER A 516 16.59 0.43 -11.49
C SER A 516 16.33 -0.95 -10.86
N LYS A 517 16.21 -1.09 -9.52
CA LYS A 517 16.11 -2.41 -8.86
C LYS A 517 14.71 -2.88 -8.47
N ILE A 518 13.66 -2.07 -8.64
CA ILE A 518 12.29 -2.44 -8.24
C ILE A 518 11.59 -3.35 -9.28
N LEU A 519 12.16 -3.51 -10.47
CA LEU A 519 11.50 -4.16 -11.61
C LEU A 519 12.12 -5.50 -12.08
N HIS A 520 13.03 -6.09 -11.30
CA HIS A 520 13.58 -7.42 -11.59
C HIS A 520 13.29 -8.41 -10.48
#